data_AF-A0A4C1VA94-F1
#
_entry.id   AF-A0A4C1VA94-F1
#
_cell.length_a   1.000
_cell.length_b   1.000
_cell.length_c   1.000
_cell.angle_alpha   90.00
_cell.angle_beta   90.00
_cell.angle_gamma   90.00
#
_symmetry.space_group_name_H-M   'P 1'
#
loop_
_entity.id
_entity.type
_entity.pdbx_description
1 polymer ?
#
loop_
_entity_poly.entity_id
_entity_poly.type
_entity_poly.pdbx_seq_one_letter_code
_entity_poly.pdbx_strand_id
1 'polypeptide(L)'
;MDNEQPHQELVKCVVVGDTAVGKTRLICARACNKHVSLSQLLTTHVPTVWAIDQYRIYKDVLERSWEVVDGVNVSLRLWDTFGDHEKDRRFAYGRATRKSDLVMPDQGRALAHEFGIYYYETSVFTYYGVNEVFENAIRAALIARRQQRFWMTNLKRVQRPLLQAPFRPPRPIEPEITIAPSTYLENMNTLLHQQYFADMVIICGAKGFQAHRFILAATSEAFHRLLTTDFANSTCDLARSSSESSMVSSMGEATAGEFNEDTEYLIRQDQSKHLRVWDQIKRRSSCQILPLSDGCKKPPDLYREVNHPAFHSIRIVKCEKIQHAASSTQTIVTMSKLISQQVMRQMLNFIYMGAIDNSVFQQPIPPRLREMYIERSLFADVNFDLDDGIQMAHKAILMARCDPMKAMFQGHFRESTARVISFPGVSMYTFHKLLCYIYTDTVPAIEAPRCLELLELANRLCMNRLVNLVEARVIDDLQHRDRDQDYVVELSLSLLEPVKLHNAHGLADWCMWRLCGAYDRVCRARGLRQLHPDNRDYLSENRWPPVWYLKEYDYYQKCCNEQSKDAKEIRPTTSLQTSQQTGCLCFSSKPRRESDSAPDVMTALCRTEPAAITAPPTPAPPPAPL
;
A
#
# COMPACT_ATOMS: atom_id res chain seq x y z
N MET A 1 38.55 -38.94 -32.80
CA MET A 1 37.80 -39.83 -33.69
C MET A 1 36.35 -39.42 -33.53
N ASP A 2 35.85 -38.65 -34.48
CA ASP A 2 34.50 -38.10 -34.39
C ASP A 2 33.59 -39.08 -35.13
N ASN A 3 33.00 -40.02 -34.38
CA ASN A 3 31.91 -40.84 -34.92
C ASN A 3 30.69 -39.94 -35.10
N GLU A 4 30.51 -39.39 -36.31
CA GLU A 4 29.25 -38.78 -36.72
C GLU A 4 28.15 -39.85 -36.65
N GLN A 5 27.42 -39.88 -35.54
CA GLN A 5 26.23 -40.71 -35.43
C GLN A 5 25.18 -40.17 -36.42
N PRO A 6 24.44 -41.04 -37.13
CA PRO A 6 23.37 -40.58 -37.99
C PRO A 6 22.39 -39.72 -37.17
N HIS A 7 22.01 -38.57 -37.73
CA HIS A 7 21.13 -37.56 -37.12
C HIS A 7 21.76 -36.59 -36.07
N GLN A 8 23.08 -36.52 -35.94
CA GLN A 8 23.77 -35.49 -35.15
C GLN A 8 24.54 -34.51 -36.05
N GLU A 9 24.44 -33.21 -35.76
CA GLU A 9 25.13 -32.15 -36.51
C GLU A 9 26.15 -31.42 -35.62
N LEU A 10 27.42 -31.37 -36.03
CA LEU A 10 28.43 -30.56 -35.34
C LEU A 10 28.39 -29.12 -35.88
N VAL A 11 28.27 -28.12 -35.00
CA VAL A 11 28.37 -26.70 -35.33
C VAL A 11 29.55 -26.09 -34.58
N LYS A 12 30.49 -25.51 -35.32
CA LYS A 12 31.64 -24.79 -34.78
C LYS A 12 31.40 -23.30 -34.93
N CYS A 13 31.20 -22.60 -33.81
CA CYS A 13 30.94 -21.16 -33.76
C CYS A 13 32.18 -20.45 -33.21
N VAL A 14 32.70 -19.50 -33.99
CA VAL A 14 33.84 -18.66 -33.61
C VAL A 14 33.31 -17.26 -33.34
N VAL A 15 33.53 -16.74 -32.13
CA VAL A 15 33.14 -15.38 -31.75
C VAL A 15 34.31 -14.45 -32.04
N VAL A 16 34.08 -13.48 -32.92
CA VAL A 16 35.08 -12.51 -33.42
C VAL A 16 34.72 -11.10 -32.92
N GLY A 17 35.73 -10.26 -32.74
CA GLY A 17 35.57 -8.87 -32.29
C GLY A 17 36.83 -8.36 -31.58
N ASP A 18 36.86 -7.09 -31.25
CA ASP A 18 38.03 -6.47 -30.62
C ASP A 18 38.38 -7.04 -29.24
N THR A 19 39.60 -6.79 -28.77
CA THR A 19 40.00 -7.15 -27.41
C THR A 19 39.13 -6.38 -26.41
N ALA A 20 38.57 -7.10 -25.43
CA ALA A 20 37.77 -6.57 -24.34
C ALA A 20 36.36 -6.02 -24.67
N VAL A 21 35.79 -6.37 -25.82
CA VAL A 21 34.33 -6.23 -26.10
C VAL A 21 33.47 -7.31 -25.43
N GLY A 22 34.04 -8.11 -24.52
CA GLY A 22 33.30 -9.10 -23.72
C GLY A 22 33.11 -10.49 -24.34
N LYS A 23 33.76 -10.82 -25.47
CA LYS A 23 33.65 -12.12 -26.17
C LYS A 23 33.71 -13.34 -25.24
N THR A 24 34.75 -13.46 -24.42
CA THR A 24 34.93 -14.57 -23.49
C THR A 24 33.84 -14.60 -22.42
N ARG A 25 33.37 -13.43 -21.95
CA ARG A 25 32.25 -13.35 -21.00
C ARG A 25 30.95 -13.85 -21.63
N LEU A 26 30.68 -13.54 -22.90
CA LEU A 26 29.52 -14.06 -23.65
C LEU A 26 29.59 -15.58 -23.85
N ILE A 27 30.75 -16.10 -24.25
CA ILE A 27 30.97 -17.55 -24.40
C ILE A 27 30.80 -18.27 -23.06
N CYS A 28 31.45 -17.78 -21.99
CA CYS A 28 31.31 -18.36 -20.65
C CYS A 28 29.87 -18.30 -20.13
N ALA A 29 29.16 -17.20 -20.37
CA ALA A 29 27.74 -17.08 -19.99
C ALA A 29 26.90 -18.18 -20.64
N ARG A 30 27.03 -18.38 -21.96
CA ARG A 30 26.35 -19.46 -22.71
C ARG A 30 26.78 -20.85 -22.24
N ALA A 31 28.08 -21.13 -22.22
CA ALA A 31 28.63 -22.46 -21.93
C ALA A 31 28.40 -22.95 -20.49
N CYS A 32 28.34 -22.01 -19.53
CA CYS A 32 28.03 -22.31 -18.13
C CYS A 32 26.55 -22.12 -17.79
N ASN A 33 25.74 -21.58 -18.71
CA ASN A 33 24.36 -21.14 -18.51
C ASN A 33 24.18 -20.25 -17.26
N LYS A 34 24.98 -19.18 -17.17
CA LYS A 34 25.04 -18.28 -16.00
C LYS A 34 25.10 -16.80 -16.42
N HIS A 35 24.39 -15.96 -15.66
CA HIS A 35 24.59 -14.51 -15.69
C HIS A 35 25.90 -14.13 -14.99
N VAL A 36 26.43 -12.94 -15.31
CA VAL A 36 27.62 -12.35 -14.70
C VAL A 36 27.18 -11.21 -13.79
N SER A 37 27.65 -11.17 -12.54
CA SER A 37 27.24 -10.11 -11.60
C SER A 37 27.80 -8.74 -11.99
N LEU A 38 27.18 -7.66 -11.51
CA LEU A 38 27.69 -6.30 -11.73
C LEU A 38 29.12 -6.14 -11.16
N SER A 39 29.39 -6.70 -9.99
CA SER A 39 30.73 -6.70 -9.38
C SER A 39 31.76 -7.42 -10.25
N GLN A 40 31.41 -8.56 -10.85
CA GLN A 40 32.27 -9.26 -11.80
C GLN A 40 32.48 -8.46 -13.09
N LEU A 41 31.44 -7.77 -13.60
CA LEU A 41 31.55 -6.97 -14.81
C LEU A 41 32.47 -5.78 -14.66
N LEU A 42 32.44 -5.13 -13.49
CA LEU A 42 33.29 -3.99 -13.13
C LEU A 42 34.75 -4.38 -12.81
N THR A 43 35.09 -5.68 -12.71
CA THR A 43 36.49 -6.11 -12.60
C THR A 43 37.28 -5.83 -13.88
N THR A 44 38.53 -5.39 -13.72
CA THR A 44 39.49 -5.17 -14.82
C THR A 44 39.55 -6.38 -15.74
N HIS A 45 39.39 -6.16 -17.04
CA HIS A 45 39.37 -7.22 -18.04
C HIS A 45 40.72 -7.96 -18.10
N VAL A 46 40.72 -9.24 -17.70
CA VAL A 46 41.84 -10.16 -17.92
C VAL A 46 41.66 -10.85 -19.28
N PRO A 47 42.59 -10.70 -20.23
CA PRO A 47 42.57 -11.45 -21.49
C PRO A 47 42.56 -12.95 -21.21
N THR A 48 41.48 -13.61 -21.62
CA THR A 48 41.26 -15.05 -21.48
C THR A 48 40.73 -15.58 -22.80
N VAL A 49 40.98 -16.85 -23.10
CA VAL A 49 40.59 -17.48 -24.37
C VAL A 49 39.82 -18.75 -24.08
N TRP A 50 38.61 -18.84 -24.63
CA TRP A 50 37.83 -20.06 -24.61
C TRP A 50 38.16 -20.91 -25.84
N ALA A 51 38.67 -22.12 -25.61
CA ALA A 51 39.19 -23.02 -26.63
C ALA A 51 38.79 -24.48 -26.38
N ILE A 52 39.18 -25.37 -27.30
CA ILE A 52 38.73 -26.77 -27.36
C ILE A 52 39.01 -27.57 -26.08
N ASP A 53 40.07 -27.26 -25.35
CA ASP A 53 40.44 -27.98 -24.13
C ASP A 53 39.45 -27.78 -22.97
N GLN A 54 38.68 -26.68 -22.97
CA GLN A 54 37.62 -26.45 -21.97
C GLN A 54 36.56 -27.57 -22.01
N TYR A 55 36.23 -28.08 -23.20
CA TYR A 55 35.30 -29.20 -23.38
C TYR A 55 35.90 -30.57 -23.03
N ARG A 56 37.22 -30.66 -22.85
CA ARG A 56 37.90 -31.88 -22.37
C ARG A 56 38.03 -31.90 -20.84
N ILE A 57 38.22 -30.73 -20.24
CA ILE A 57 38.42 -30.55 -18.80
C ILE A 57 37.07 -30.56 -18.05
N TYR A 58 36.04 -29.88 -18.58
CA TYR A 58 34.76 -29.68 -17.89
C TYR A 58 33.64 -30.50 -18.55
N LYS A 59 33.28 -31.65 -17.97
CA LYS A 59 32.22 -32.53 -18.48
C LYS A 59 30.87 -31.83 -18.60
N ASP A 60 30.46 -31.06 -17.59
CA ASP A 60 29.19 -30.33 -17.60
C ASP A 60 29.07 -29.34 -18.77
N VAL A 61 30.19 -28.78 -19.22
CA VAL A 61 30.28 -27.86 -20.36
C VAL A 61 30.18 -28.62 -21.68
N LEU A 62 30.72 -29.84 -21.74
CA LEU A 62 30.52 -30.79 -22.83
C LEU A 62 29.06 -31.29 -22.89
N GLU A 63 28.41 -31.54 -21.76
CA GLU A 63 26.99 -31.93 -21.72
C GLU A 63 26.08 -30.78 -22.16
N ARG A 64 26.25 -29.57 -21.60
CA ARG A 64 25.52 -28.35 -22.01
C ARG A 64 25.77 -27.89 -23.46
N SER A 65 26.75 -28.47 -24.15
CA SER A 65 27.01 -28.17 -25.56
C SER A 65 26.03 -28.85 -26.54
N TRP A 66 25.21 -29.78 -26.06
CA TRP A 66 24.21 -30.46 -26.87
C TRP A 66 22.86 -29.78 -26.73
N GLU A 67 22.24 -29.45 -27.86
CA GLU A 67 20.95 -28.78 -27.93
C GLU A 67 20.14 -29.22 -29.14
N VAL A 68 18.80 -29.14 -29.04
CA VAL A 68 17.90 -29.51 -30.14
C VAL A 68 17.31 -28.24 -30.75
N VAL A 69 17.77 -27.88 -31.95
CA VAL A 69 17.31 -26.69 -32.69
C VAL A 69 16.43 -27.14 -33.84
N ASP A 70 15.17 -26.71 -33.85
CA ASP A 70 14.17 -26.99 -34.89
C ASP A 70 14.00 -28.49 -35.24
N GLY A 71 14.24 -29.36 -34.24
CA GLY A 71 14.18 -30.83 -34.38
C GLY A 71 15.48 -31.50 -34.83
N VAL A 72 16.58 -30.76 -34.93
CA VAL A 72 17.93 -31.26 -35.24
C VAL A 72 18.74 -31.31 -33.96
N ASN A 73 19.38 -32.45 -33.65
CA ASN A 73 20.29 -32.57 -32.50
C ASN A 73 21.67 -32.01 -32.90
N VAL A 74 22.10 -30.95 -32.21
CA VAL A 74 23.29 -30.17 -32.54
C VAL A 74 24.28 -30.20 -31.39
N SER A 75 25.56 -30.39 -31.70
CA SER A 75 26.65 -30.12 -30.77
C SER A 75 27.27 -28.76 -31.10
N LEU A 76 27.02 -27.75 -30.26
CA LEU A 76 27.57 -26.41 -30.38
C LEU A 76 28.94 -26.32 -29.69
N ARG A 77 29.97 -26.06 -30.48
CA ARG A 77 31.33 -25.82 -29.98
C ARG A 77 31.67 -24.34 -30.18
N LEU A 78 32.04 -23.67 -29.10
CA LEU A 78 32.39 -22.25 -29.07
C LEU A 78 33.91 -22.06 -29.04
N TRP A 79 34.40 -21.06 -29.78
CA TRP A 79 35.78 -20.57 -29.72
C TRP A 79 35.81 -19.05 -29.62
N ASP A 80 36.73 -18.54 -28.80
CA ASP A 80 37.07 -17.12 -28.75
C ASP A 80 38.27 -16.84 -29.65
N THR A 81 38.23 -15.78 -30.46
CA THR A 81 39.44 -15.33 -31.17
C THR A 81 40.37 -14.58 -30.23
N PHE A 82 41.64 -14.97 -30.20
CA PHE A 82 42.71 -14.19 -29.57
C PHE A 82 42.62 -12.71 -29.98
N GLY A 83 42.43 -11.83 -28.99
CA GLY A 83 42.48 -10.40 -29.21
C GLY A 83 43.92 -9.94 -29.39
N ASP A 84 44.15 -9.03 -30.35
CA ASP A 84 45.46 -8.44 -30.63
C ASP A 84 46.12 -7.88 -29.36
N HIS A 85 47.20 -8.55 -28.93
CA HIS A 85 47.91 -8.35 -27.66
C HIS A 85 48.94 -7.20 -27.71
N GLU A 86 49.35 -6.74 -28.89
CA GLU A 86 50.47 -5.79 -29.04
C GLU A 86 50.06 -4.32 -28.86
N LYS A 87 48.76 -4.03 -28.85
CA LYS A 87 48.24 -2.66 -28.66
C LYS A 87 48.17 -2.30 -27.17
N ASP A 88 48.93 -1.29 -26.74
CA ASP A 88 48.75 -0.66 -25.42
C ASP A 88 47.37 0.03 -25.37
N ARG A 89 46.52 -0.48 -24.48
CA ARG A 89 45.12 -0.04 -24.33
C ARG A 89 44.87 0.72 -23.02
N ARG A 90 45.91 1.22 -22.35
CA ARG A 90 45.73 2.18 -21.23
C ARG A 90 44.90 3.39 -21.63
N PHE A 91 44.94 3.80 -22.90
CA PHE A 91 44.08 4.85 -23.45
C PHE A 91 42.60 4.45 -23.63
N ALA A 92 42.30 3.16 -23.83
CA ALA A 92 40.93 2.68 -24.04
C ALA A 92 40.08 2.68 -22.75
N TYR A 93 40.74 2.56 -21.59
CA TYR A 93 40.11 2.62 -20.25
C TYR A 93 40.55 3.83 -19.42
N GLY A 94 41.46 4.67 -19.96
CA GLY A 94 42.02 5.83 -19.27
C GLY A 94 41.08 7.03 -19.17
N ARG A 95 39.91 6.97 -19.82
CA ARG A 95 38.82 7.94 -19.65
C ARG A 95 37.50 7.20 -19.44
N ALA A 96 36.58 7.80 -18.69
CA ALA A 96 35.22 7.27 -18.56
C ALA A 96 34.51 7.25 -19.93
N THR A 97 33.81 6.15 -20.22
CA THR A 97 33.01 5.97 -21.44
C THR A 97 31.96 7.08 -21.56
N ARG A 98 31.95 7.79 -22.70
CA ARG A 98 30.96 8.84 -22.97
C ARG A 98 29.72 8.22 -23.64
N LYS A 99 28.57 8.89 -23.55
CA LYS A 99 27.36 8.49 -24.32
C LYS A 99 27.62 8.41 -25.84
N SER A 100 28.54 9.24 -26.35
CA SER A 100 29.00 9.21 -27.76
C SER A 100 29.85 8.00 -28.14
N ASP A 101 30.37 7.26 -27.16
CA ASP A 101 31.24 6.10 -27.37
C ASP A 101 30.40 4.80 -27.43
N LEU A 102 29.06 4.90 -27.28
CA LEU A 102 28.12 3.78 -27.34
C LEU A 102 27.59 3.60 -28.76
N VAL A 103 27.63 2.37 -29.27
CA VAL A 103 26.91 1.99 -30.49
C VAL A 103 25.45 1.75 -30.13
N MET A 104 24.54 2.40 -30.84
CA MET A 104 23.10 2.28 -30.61
C MET A 104 22.48 1.17 -31.48
N PRO A 105 21.34 0.56 -31.09
CA PRO A 105 20.80 -0.62 -31.79
C PRO A 105 20.43 -0.37 -33.26
N ASP A 106 20.03 0.86 -33.59
CA ASP A 106 19.75 1.31 -34.95
C ASP A 106 21.01 1.36 -35.83
N GLN A 107 22.13 1.82 -35.28
CA GLN A 107 23.44 1.80 -35.97
C GLN A 107 23.92 0.36 -36.20
N GLY A 108 23.77 -0.50 -35.19
CA GLY A 108 24.10 -1.92 -35.30
C GLY A 108 23.28 -2.65 -36.36
N ARG A 109 21.97 -2.37 -36.43
CA ARG A 109 21.08 -2.90 -37.47
C ARG A 109 21.39 -2.36 -38.87
N ALA A 110 21.72 -1.08 -39.01
CA ALA A 110 22.07 -0.49 -40.30
C ALA A 110 23.30 -1.21 -40.91
N LEU A 111 24.32 -1.46 -40.09
CA LEU A 111 25.51 -2.19 -40.50
C LEU A 111 25.21 -3.68 -40.80
N ALA A 112 24.37 -4.33 -39.99
CA ALA A 112 23.95 -5.71 -40.24
C ALA A 112 23.17 -5.85 -41.57
N HIS A 113 22.31 -4.87 -41.88
CA HIS A 113 21.58 -4.79 -43.14
C HIS A 113 22.52 -4.59 -44.35
N GLU A 114 23.54 -3.72 -44.23
CA GLU A 114 24.55 -3.53 -45.27
C GLU A 114 25.30 -4.83 -45.62
N PHE A 115 25.66 -5.63 -44.62
CA PHE A 115 26.30 -6.94 -44.82
C PHE A 115 25.33 -8.10 -45.12
N GLY A 116 24.02 -7.88 -45.11
CA GLY A 116 23.01 -8.93 -45.29
C GLY A 116 23.00 -9.99 -44.17
N ILE A 117 23.41 -9.61 -42.95
CA ILE A 117 23.48 -10.49 -41.77
C ILE A 117 22.40 -10.16 -40.74
N TYR A 118 22.19 -11.07 -39.79
CA TYR A 118 21.23 -10.88 -38.71
C TYR A 118 21.85 -10.11 -37.54
N TYR A 119 21.04 -9.27 -36.90
CA TYR A 119 21.41 -8.49 -35.72
C TYR A 119 20.72 -9.03 -34.47
N TYR A 120 21.47 -9.17 -33.37
CA TYR A 120 20.97 -9.61 -32.07
C TYR A 120 21.65 -8.82 -30.96
N GLU A 121 20.84 -8.31 -30.02
CA GLU A 121 21.30 -7.73 -28.77
C GLU A 121 21.53 -8.83 -27.73
N THR A 122 22.57 -8.68 -26.91
CA THR A 122 22.84 -9.60 -25.80
C THR A 122 23.35 -8.88 -24.57
N SER A 123 23.02 -9.41 -23.39
CA SER A 123 23.55 -8.93 -22.12
C SER A 123 23.86 -10.10 -21.21
N VAL A 124 25.14 -10.29 -20.90
CA VAL A 124 25.57 -11.29 -19.90
C VAL A 124 25.16 -10.91 -18.47
N PHE A 125 24.78 -9.65 -18.22
CA PHE A 125 24.29 -9.18 -16.93
C PHE A 125 22.84 -9.63 -16.68
N THR A 126 21.95 -9.35 -17.62
CA THR A 126 20.52 -9.73 -17.53
C THR A 126 20.24 -11.12 -18.12
N TYR A 127 21.26 -11.76 -18.69
CA TYR A 127 21.22 -13.00 -19.49
C TYR A 127 20.33 -12.94 -20.74
N TYR A 128 19.82 -11.75 -21.09
CA TYR A 128 18.99 -11.52 -22.27
C TYR A 128 19.74 -11.79 -23.57
N GLY A 129 19.07 -12.41 -24.54
CA GLY A 129 19.58 -12.67 -25.90
C GLY A 129 20.71 -13.70 -26.00
N VAL A 130 21.34 -14.11 -24.89
CA VAL A 130 22.54 -14.97 -24.89
C VAL A 130 22.27 -16.32 -25.56
N ASN A 131 21.17 -17.00 -25.24
CA ASN A 131 20.84 -18.26 -25.91
C ASN A 131 20.36 -18.02 -27.36
N GLU A 132 19.51 -17.01 -27.56
CA GLU A 132 18.90 -16.68 -28.85
C GLU A 132 19.93 -16.42 -29.96
N VAL A 133 21.01 -15.68 -29.67
CA VAL A 133 22.04 -15.41 -30.69
C VAL A 133 22.76 -16.68 -31.16
N PHE A 134 23.02 -17.62 -30.23
CA PHE A 134 23.70 -18.87 -30.57
C PHE A 134 22.78 -19.88 -31.26
N GLU A 135 21.51 -19.99 -30.83
CA GLU A 135 20.49 -20.79 -31.53
C GLU A 135 20.28 -20.28 -32.97
N ASN A 136 20.22 -18.97 -33.16
CA ASN A 136 20.04 -18.37 -34.48
C ASN A 136 21.31 -18.47 -35.35
N ALA A 137 22.51 -18.45 -34.74
CA ALA A 137 23.75 -18.81 -35.45
C ALA A 137 23.76 -20.28 -35.89
N ILE A 138 23.23 -21.20 -35.09
CA ILE A 138 23.03 -22.60 -35.49
C ILE A 138 22.05 -22.70 -36.67
N ARG A 139 20.89 -22.03 -36.62
CA ARG A 139 19.93 -21.99 -37.73
C ARG A 139 20.60 -21.51 -39.03
N ALA A 140 21.36 -20.43 -38.97
CA ALA A 140 22.12 -19.91 -40.12
C ALA A 140 23.12 -20.94 -40.67
N ALA A 141 23.90 -21.59 -39.81
CA ALA A 141 24.89 -22.59 -40.21
C ALA A 141 24.25 -23.84 -40.84
N LEU A 142 23.14 -24.34 -40.28
CA LEU A 142 22.40 -25.48 -40.82
C LEU A 142 21.73 -25.16 -42.17
N ILE A 143 21.23 -23.93 -42.36
CA ILE A 143 20.69 -23.47 -43.65
C ILE A 143 21.80 -23.39 -44.71
N ALA A 144 22.96 -22.82 -44.38
CA ALA A 144 24.10 -22.78 -45.29
C ALA A 144 24.58 -24.21 -45.68
N ARG A 145 24.62 -25.13 -44.71
CA ARG A 145 24.94 -26.56 -44.94
C ARG A 145 23.94 -27.23 -45.88
N ARG A 146 22.64 -26.97 -45.72
CA ARG A 146 21.58 -27.46 -46.62
C ARG A 146 21.75 -26.97 -48.06
N GLN A 147 22.22 -25.73 -48.27
CA GLN A 147 22.50 -25.22 -49.62
C GLN A 147 23.68 -25.94 -50.28
N GLN A 148 24.68 -26.38 -49.50
CA GLN A 148 25.85 -27.12 -49.99
C GLN A 148 25.59 -28.63 -50.22
N ARG A 149 24.57 -29.21 -49.56
CA ARG A 149 24.28 -30.67 -49.61
C ARG A 149 22.78 -30.94 -49.85
N PHE A 150 22.37 -30.84 -51.11
CA PHE A 150 20.96 -30.87 -51.56
C PHE A 150 20.12 -32.06 -51.06
N TRP A 151 20.72 -33.23 -50.85
CA TRP A 151 20.02 -34.46 -50.44
C TRP A 151 19.74 -34.57 -48.92
N MET A 152 20.20 -33.63 -48.09
CA MET A 152 19.98 -33.66 -46.64
C MET A 152 18.52 -33.30 -46.26
N THR A 153 17.67 -34.31 -46.13
CA THR A 153 16.24 -34.15 -45.81
C THR A 153 15.97 -33.77 -44.36
N ASN A 154 16.87 -34.11 -43.43
CA ASN A 154 16.81 -33.75 -42.01
C ASN A 154 16.76 -32.23 -41.78
N LEU A 155 17.49 -31.45 -42.60
CA LEU A 155 17.58 -30.00 -42.47
C LEU A 155 16.41 -29.23 -43.12
N LYS A 156 15.39 -29.92 -43.66
CA LYS A 156 14.26 -29.26 -44.33
C LYS A 156 13.37 -28.45 -43.40
N ARG A 157 13.33 -28.79 -42.10
CA ARG A 157 12.49 -28.16 -41.06
C ARG A 157 13.15 -27.00 -40.32
N VAL A 158 14.47 -26.81 -40.51
CA VAL A 158 15.22 -25.69 -39.89
C VAL A 158 14.65 -24.37 -40.37
N GLN A 159 14.30 -23.50 -39.42
CA GLN A 159 13.72 -22.19 -39.67
C GLN A 159 14.82 -21.18 -39.99
N ARG A 160 14.48 -20.10 -40.69
CA ARG A 160 15.39 -18.94 -40.79
C ARG A 160 15.66 -18.39 -39.38
N PRO A 161 16.84 -17.78 -39.13
CA PRO A 161 17.10 -17.07 -37.88
C PRO A 161 15.92 -16.17 -37.50
N LEU A 162 15.45 -16.32 -36.26
CA LEU A 162 14.21 -15.72 -35.77
C LEU A 162 14.45 -14.26 -35.39
N LEU A 163 13.41 -13.43 -35.50
CA LEU A 163 13.44 -12.07 -34.96
C LEU A 163 13.50 -12.10 -33.42
N GLN A 164 14.35 -11.27 -32.85
CA GLN A 164 14.45 -11.07 -31.40
C GLN A 164 13.54 -9.93 -30.96
N ALA A 165 12.69 -10.19 -29.97
CA ALA A 165 11.90 -9.15 -29.30
C ALA A 165 12.80 -8.35 -28.34
N PRO A 166 12.78 -7.01 -28.36
CA PRO A 166 13.73 -6.19 -27.63
C PRO A 166 13.60 -6.36 -26.10
N PHE A 167 14.72 -6.18 -25.39
CA PHE A 167 14.77 -6.27 -23.93
C PHE A 167 13.85 -5.23 -23.28
N ARG A 168 12.76 -5.70 -22.65
CA ARG A 168 11.93 -4.85 -21.79
C ARG A 168 12.60 -4.74 -20.42
N PRO A 169 12.99 -3.54 -19.96
CA PRO A 169 13.56 -3.40 -18.63
C PRO A 169 12.49 -3.73 -17.56
N PRO A 170 12.89 -4.30 -16.41
CA PRO A 170 11.96 -4.54 -15.31
C PRO A 170 11.31 -3.21 -14.88
N ARG A 171 10.09 -3.31 -14.34
CA ARG A 171 9.42 -2.12 -13.78
C ARG A 171 10.24 -1.60 -12.59
N PRO A 172 10.39 -0.27 -12.40
CA PRO A 172 11.00 0.29 -11.21
C PRO A 172 10.39 -0.28 -9.92
N ILE A 173 11.23 -0.48 -8.91
CA ILE A 173 10.82 -0.98 -7.58
C ILE A 173 9.90 0.07 -6.92
N GLU A 174 8.88 -0.39 -6.20
CA GLU A 174 7.95 0.45 -5.45
C GLU A 174 8.68 1.10 -4.25
N PRO A 175 8.47 2.39 -3.95
CA PRO A 175 9.16 3.06 -2.85
C PRO A 175 8.74 2.51 -1.48
N GLU A 176 9.70 2.37 -0.57
CA GLU A 176 9.46 1.90 0.79
C GLU A 176 8.92 3.02 1.69
N ILE A 177 7.83 2.75 2.42
CA ILE A 177 7.22 3.70 3.34
C ILE A 177 7.80 3.53 4.74
N THR A 178 8.61 4.52 5.16
CA THR A 178 9.19 4.57 6.50
C THR A 178 8.25 5.28 7.46
N ILE A 179 7.87 4.63 8.56
CA ILE A 179 7.01 5.21 9.60
C ILE A 179 7.87 5.53 10.82
N ALA A 180 7.93 6.81 11.22
CA ALA A 180 8.64 7.23 12.43
C ALA A 180 8.17 6.45 13.69
N PRO A 181 9.07 6.05 14.61
CA PRO A 181 8.73 5.20 15.76
C PRO A 181 7.74 5.86 16.72
N SER A 182 7.01 5.03 17.48
CA SER A 182 6.01 5.52 18.44
C SER A 182 6.64 6.13 19.70
N THR A 183 6.19 7.33 20.04
CA THR A 183 6.45 8.01 21.32
C THR A 183 5.33 7.80 22.34
N TYR A 184 4.28 7.03 22.01
CA TYR A 184 3.06 6.93 22.83
C TYR A 184 3.35 6.50 24.27
N LEU A 185 4.20 5.49 24.47
CA LEU A 185 4.52 4.96 25.80
C LEU A 185 5.20 6.02 26.68
N GLU A 186 6.13 6.80 26.10
CA GLU A 186 6.82 7.90 26.77
C GLU A 186 5.86 9.05 27.12
N ASN A 187 4.95 9.38 26.20
CA ASN A 187 3.91 10.38 26.44
C ASN A 187 2.94 9.94 27.56
N MET A 188 2.55 8.67 27.63
CA MET A 188 1.68 8.15 28.70
C MET A 188 2.40 8.08 30.05
N ASN A 189 3.68 7.73 30.06
CA ASN A 189 4.52 7.82 31.26
C ASN A 189 4.60 9.28 31.77
N THR A 190 4.82 10.21 30.84
CA THR A 190 4.84 11.66 31.11
C THR A 190 3.50 12.13 31.69
N LEU A 191 2.37 11.68 31.14
CA LEU A 191 1.03 12.02 31.64
C LEU A 191 0.79 11.51 33.07
N LEU A 192 1.21 10.29 33.39
CA LEU A 192 1.12 9.72 34.74
C LEU A 192 1.95 10.51 35.77
N HIS A 193 3.13 11.00 35.37
CA HIS A 193 4.07 11.67 36.26
C HIS A 193 3.84 13.18 36.40
N GLN A 194 3.47 13.88 35.31
CA GLN A 194 3.24 15.32 35.31
C GLN A 194 1.82 15.72 35.76
N GLN A 195 0.86 14.77 35.75
CA GLN A 195 -0.46 14.91 36.39
C GLN A 195 -1.29 16.13 35.90
N TYR A 196 -1.05 16.56 34.66
CA TYR A 196 -1.76 17.67 34.03
C TYR A 196 -3.26 17.36 33.88
N PHE A 197 -4.12 18.24 34.41
CA PHE A 197 -5.58 18.05 34.40
C PHE A 197 -6.05 16.76 35.13
N ALA A 198 -5.29 16.28 36.13
CA ALA A 198 -5.71 15.16 36.98
C ALA A 198 -6.97 15.52 37.81
N ASP A 199 -8.07 14.86 37.47
CA ASP A 199 -9.41 15.10 38.03
C ASP A 199 -9.82 14.10 39.11
N MET A 200 -8.92 13.16 39.47
CA MET A 200 -9.14 12.12 40.46
C MET A 200 -7.94 11.83 41.37
N VAL A 201 -8.21 11.61 42.66
CA VAL A 201 -7.25 11.12 43.66
C VAL A 201 -7.66 9.74 44.15
N ILE A 202 -6.73 8.78 44.11
CA ILE A 202 -6.89 7.47 44.73
C ILE A 202 -6.13 7.46 46.06
N ILE A 203 -6.82 7.19 47.17
CA ILE A 203 -6.23 7.07 48.50
C ILE A 203 -6.04 5.59 48.86
N CYS A 204 -4.79 5.17 49.09
CA CYS A 204 -4.44 3.85 49.59
C CYS A 204 -3.65 3.96 50.89
N GLY A 205 -4.26 3.60 52.02
CA GLY A 205 -3.67 3.80 53.34
C GLY A 205 -3.37 5.28 53.58
N ALA A 206 -2.09 5.62 53.80
CA ALA A 206 -1.64 6.99 54.06
C ALA A 206 -1.20 7.77 52.80
N LYS A 207 -1.33 7.21 51.58
CA LYS A 207 -0.84 7.83 50.34
C LYS A 207 -1.95 8.10 49.34
N GLY A 208 -1.99 9.32 48.81
CA GLY A 208 -2.78 9.70 47.64
C GLY A 208 -1.99 9.56 46.33
N PHE A 209 -2.68 9.14 45.27
CA PHE A 209 -2.18 9.07 43.89
C PHE A 209 -3.10 9.88 42.99
N GLN A 210 -2.58 10.88 42.28
CA GLN A 210 -3.34 11.60 41.25
C GLN A 210 -3.50 10.70 40.01
N ALA A 211 -4.66 10.80 39.36
CA ALA A 211 -4.99 10.07 38.14
C ALA A 211 -6.11 10.78 37.38
N HIS A 212 -6.35 10.32 36.15
CA HIS A 212 -7.40 10.82 35.27
C HIS A 212 -8.57 9.82 35.22
N ARG A 213 -9.80 10.30 35.46
CA ARG A 213 -11.04 9.49 35.45
C ARG A 213 -11.23 8.77 34.14
N PHE A 214 -10.95 9.44 33.03
CA PHE A 214 -11.10 8.88 31.68
C PHE A 214 -10.18 7.65 31.49
N ILE A 215 -8.89 7.73 31.83
CA ILE A 215 -7.95 6.61 31.68
C ILE A 215 -8.33 5.43 32.60
N LEU A 216 -8.72 5.70 33.85
CA LEU A 216 -9.07 4.64 34.80
C LEU A 216 -10.35 3.90 34.40
N ALA A 217 -11.38 4.63 33.96
CA ALA A 217 -12.61 4.01 33.45
C ALA A 217 -12.37 3.25 32.13
N ALA A 218 -11.34 3.60 31.36
CA ALA A 218 -11.08 2.98 30.05
C ALA A 218 -10.57 1.55 30.17
N THR A 219 -9.64 1.37 31.11
CA THR A 219 -8.88 0.14 31.32
C THR A 219 -9.54 -0.75 32.38
N SER A 220 -10.37 -0.18 33.25
CA SER A 220 -11.01 -0.90 34.34
C SER A 220 -12.51 -0.70 34.36
N GLU A 221 -13.23 -1.80 34.09
CA GLU A 221 -14.67 -1.92 34.23
C GLU A 221 -15.16 -1.54 35.64
N ALA A 222 -14.36 -1.83 36.68
CA ALA A 222 -14.70 -1.51 38.06
C ALA A 222 -14.67 0.00 38.32
N PHE A 223 -13.65 0.72 37.81
CA PHE A 223 -13.62 2.18 37.84
C PHE A 223 -14.68 2.80 36.92
N HIS A 224 -14.96 2.20 35.75
CA HIS A 224 -16.04 2.66 34.87
C HIS A 224 -17.38 2.71 35.60
N ARG A 225 -17.85 1.57 36.12
CA ARG A 225 -19.13 1.47 36.86
C ARG A 225 -19.17 2.38 38.09
N LEU A 226 -18.04 2.51 38.80
CA LEU A 226 -17.94 3.41 39.96
C LEU A 226 -18.12 4.88 39.59
N LEU A 227 -17.58 5.30 38.44
CA LEU A 227 -17.53 6.69 37.99
C LEU A 227 -18.73 7.10 37.12
N THR A 228 -19.49 6.14 36.58
CA THR A 228 -20.69 6.38 35.74
C THR A 228 -22.02 6.00 36.39
N THR A 229 -22.04 5.42 37.60
CA THR A 229 -23.32 5.20 38.33
C THR A 229 -23.94 6.53 38.74
N ASP A 230 -25.16 6.80 38.28
CA ASP A 230 -25.86 8.05 38.55
C ASP A 230 -25.99 8.37 40.04
N PHE A 231 -25.49 9.54 40.43
CA PHE A 231 -25.54 10.03 41.81
C PHE A 231 -26.88 10.69 42.17
N ALA A 232 -27.84 10.73 41.24
CA ALA A 232 -29.13 11.40 41.42
C ALA A 232 -30.10 10.63 42.34
N ASN A 233 -30.05 9.29 42.37
CA ASN A 233 -31.03 8.49 43.10
C ASN A 233 -30.72 8.32 44.60
N SER A 234 -29.48 8.60 45.04
CA SER A 234 -29.08 8.39 46.44
C SER A 234 -29.59 9.43 47.44
N THR A 235 -30.22 10.52 47.00
CA THR A 235 -30.85 11.52 47.89
C THR A 235 -32.32 11.24 48.20
N CYS A 236 -33.04 10.47 47.37
CA CYS A 236 -34.44 10.11 47.62
C CYS A 236 -34.61 8.90 48.54
N ASP A 237 -33.71 7.91 48.49
CA ASP A 237 -33.84 6.69 49.30
C ASP A 237 -33.53 6.92 50.79
N LEU A 238 -32.67 7.89 51.12
CA LEU A 238 -32.35 8.25 52.51
C LEU A 238 -33.49 9.03 53.21
N ALA A 239 -34.52 9.45 52.47
CA ALA A 239 -35.67 10.20 52.98
C ALA A 239 -36.97 9.36 53.08
N ARG A 240 -36.93 8.06 52.76
CA ARG A 240 -38.11 7.17 52.80
C ARG A 240 -37.90 5.85 53.56
N SER A 241 -37.01 5.83 54.55
CA SER A 241 -36.88 4.70 55.49
C SER A 241 -37.26 5.11 56.92
N SER A 242 -38.54 5.46 57.10
CA SER A 242 -39.21 5.45 58.40
C SER A 242 -40.70 5.14 58.19
N SER A 243 -41.13 4.02 58.78
CA SER A 243 -42.53 3.59 59.03
C SER A 243 -43.31 2.83 57.93
N GLU A 244 -43.78 1.65 58.37
CA GLU A 244 -45.07 0.98 58.06
C GLU A 244 -45.28 0.15 56.79
N SER A 245 -44.85 -1.12 56.89
CA SER A 245 -45.68 -2.34 56.85
C SER A 245 -47.05 -2.34 56.15
N SER A 246 -47.17 -3.10 55.04
CA SER A 246 -48.29 -4.02 54.70
C SER A 246 -47.96 -4.73 53.37
N MET A 247 -47.72 -6.05 53.32
CA MET A 247 -48.70 -7.15 53.26
C MET A 247 -49.76 -7.01 52.14
N VAL A 248 -49.58 -7.73 51.02
CA VAL A 248 -50.39 -8.90 50.58
C VAL A 248 -50.03 -9.29 49.13
N SER A 249 -50.06 -10.61 48.86
CA SER A 249 -49.74 -11.28 47.59
C SER A 249 -50.89 -11.26 46.56
N SER A 250 -50.60 -11.50 45.27
CA SER A 250 -50.98 -12.76 44.57
C SER A 250 -50.76 -12.70 43.04
N MET A 251 -50.69 -13.88 42.42
CA MET A 251 -50.60 -14.15 40.99
C MET A 251 -51.92 -13.86 40.24
N GLY A 252 -51.84 -13.65 38.93
CA GLY A 252 -53.00 -13.63 38.03
C GLY A 252 -52.59 -13.39 36.57
N GLU A 253 -52.55 -14.45 35.77
CA GLU A 253 -52.23 -14.41 34.33
C GLU A 253 -53.50 -14.65 33.50
N ALA A 254 -53.47 -14.18 32.24
CA ALA A 254 -54.35 -14.53 31.11
C ALA A 254 -55.66 -13.73 30.83
N THR A 255 -55.70 -13.25 29.58
CA THR A 255 -56.83 -13.11 28.63
C THR A 255 -57.84 -11.96 28.69
N ALA A 256 -57.66 -11.07 27.70
CA ALA A 256 -58.64 -10.61 26.69
C ALA A 256 -59.84 -9.72 27.09
N GLY A 257 -59.92 -8.54 26.44
CA GLY A 257 -61.10 -7.66 26.48
C GLY A 257 -60.82 -6.23 25.97
N GLU A 258 -60.83 -6.06 24.65
CA GLU A 258 -61.20 -4.85 23.88
C GLU A 258 -60.85 -3.43 24.40
N PHE A 259 -60.04 -2.68 23.62
CA PHE A 259 -60.27 -1.23 23.46
C PHE A 259 -59.83 -0.70 22.08
N ASN A 260 -60.85 -0.33 21.29
CA ASN A 260 -60.92 0.55 20.11
C ASN A 260 -59.94 0.47 18.93
N GLU A 261 -60.52 0.25 17.74
CA GLU A 261 -59.96 0.58 16.42
C GLU A 261 -59.95 2.12 16.23
N ASP A 262 -58.77 2.75 16.22
CA ASP A 262 -58.57 4.06 15.56
C ASP A 262 -57.08 4.42 15.32
N THR A 263 -56.19 3.43 15.28
CA THR A 263 -54.73 3.69 15.13
C THR A 263 -54.00 2.66 14.25
N GLU A 264 -54.72 2.02 13.33
CA GLU A 264 -54.11 1.18 12.29
C GLU A 264 -54.53 1.60 10.88
N TYR A 265 -54.10 2.79 10.46
CA TYR A 265 -53.73 3.03 9.07
C TYR A 265 -52.46 3.87 9.00
N LEU A 266 -51.62 3.60 7.99
CA LEU A 266 -50.35 4.28 7.69
C LEU A 266 -49.11 3.87 8.51
N ILE A 267 -48.91 2.55 8.68
CA ILE A 267 -47.55 1.97 8.57
C ILE A 267 -47.50 1.06 7.34
N ARG A 268 -47.03 1.60 6.20
CA ARG A 268 -46.08 0.96 5.26
C ARG A 268 -45.91 1.74 3.96
N GLN A 269 -44.65 1.82 3.54
CA GLN A 269 -44.05 2.45 2.36
C GLN A 269 -43.70 3.94 2.56
N ASP A 270 -42.45 4.44 2.49
CA ASP A 270 -41.06 3.99 2.31
C ASP A 270 -40.35 5.12 1.52
N GLN A 271 -39.04 5.31 1.74
CA GLN A 271 -38.13 6.18 0.97
C GLN A 271 -38.57 7.61 0.58
N SER A 272 -38.10 8.61 1.34
CA SER A 272 -37.02 9.54 0.88
C SER A 272 -36.93 10.84 1.71
N LYS A 273 -35.76 11.48 1.66
CA LYS A 273 -35.40 12.83 2.18
C LYS A 273 -35.12 12.94 3.69
N HIS A 274 -33.85 12.77 4.02
CA HIS A 274 -33.25 13.09 5.30
C HIS A 274 -32.89 14.59 5.39
N LEU A 275 -33.76 15.43 6.00
CA LEU A 275 -33.45 16.85 6.28
C LEU A 275 -34.10 17.38 7.57
N ARG A 276 -33.25 17.89 8.48
CA ARG A 276 -33.50 18.92 9.51
C ARG A 276 -34.64 18.70 10.53
N VAL A 277 -34.32 18.00 11.63
CA VAL A 277 -35.10 18.05 12.91
C VAL A 277 -34.24 18.57 14.10
N TRP A 278 -33.00 19.00 13.86
CA TRP A 278 -32.13 19.54 14.92
C TRP A 278 -32.40 21.01 15.30
N ASP A 279 -33.09 21.78 14.46
CA ASP A 279 -33.40 23.20 14.75
C ASP A 279 -34.55 23.41 15.75
N GLN A 280 -35.32 22.37 16.10
CA GLN A 280 -36.42 22.47 17.08
C GLN A 280 -36.00 22.14 18.52
N ILE A 281 -34.84 21.52 18.75
CA ILE A 281 -34.33 21.20 20.10
C ILE A 281 -33.44 22.33 20.66
N LYS A 282 -33.75 23.59 20.31
CA LYS A 282 -33.13 24.80 20.90
C LYS A 282 -34.10 25.67 21.71
N ARG A 283 -35.33 25.21 21.97
CA ARG A 283 -36.35 25.98 22.71
C ARG A 283 -37.24 25.13 23.64
N ARG A 284 -36.66 24.49 24.67
CA ARG A 284 -37.34 24.14 25.94
C ARG A 284 -36.39 23.56 27.01
N SER A 285 -35.68 24.44 27.68
CA SER A 285 -35.02 24.13 28.97
C SER A 285 -34.82 25.41 29.82
N SER A 286 -35.80 26.30 29.77
CA SER A 286 -35.93 27.41 30.72
C SER A 286 -36.62 26.89 31.99
N CYS A 287 -35.87 26.24 32.88
CA CYS A 287 -36.35 26.01 34.24
C CYS A 287 -36.36 27.36 34.96
N GLN A 288 -37.56 27.89 35.21
CA GLN A 288 -37.74 29.11 35.99
C GLN A 288 -37.18 28.90 37.40
N ILE A 289 -36.30 29.80 37.84
CA ILE A 289 -35.84 29.85 39.23
C ILE A 289 -37.01 30.39 40.05
N LEU A 290 -37.65 29.51 40.83
CA LEU A 290 -38.46 29.96 41.97
C LEU A 290 -37.50 30.45 43.06
N PRO A 291 -37.76 31.61 43.69
CA PRO A 291 -36.92 32.11 44.77
C PRO A 291 -37.13 31.25 46.02
N LEU A 292 -36.18 30.37 46.30
CA LEU A 292 -36.08 29.73 47.61
C LEU A 292 -35.60 30.79 48.61
N SER A 293 -36.39 31.02 49.65
CA SER A 293 -36.11 31.94 50.74
C SER A 293 -34.77 31.63 51.43
N ASP A 294 -34.07 32.68 51.84
CA ASP A 294 -32.81 32.61 52.58
C ASP A 294 -32.86 31.61 53.75
N GLY A 295 -31.90 30.67 53.79
CA GLY A 295 -31.79 29.77 54.95
C GLY A 295 -31.25 28.37 54.72
N CYS A 296 -30.29 28.13 53.80
CA CYS A 296 -29.54 26.88 53.83
C CYS A 296 -28.04 27.05 53.59
N LYS A 297 -27.25 26.28 54.36
CA LYS A 297 -25.79 26.35 54.40
C LYS A 297 -25.17 25.65 53.18
N LYS A 298 -23.87 25.86 52.97
CA LYS A 298 -23.03 25.33 51.87
C LYS A 298 -23.47 23.94 51.36
N PRO A 299 -23.53 23.70 50.04
CA PRO A 299 -23.84 22.37 49.51
C PRO A 299 -22.77 21.37 50.02
N PRO A 300 -23.17 20.19 50.50
CA PRO A 300 -22.25 19.26 51.14
C PRO A 300 -21.29 18.62 50.13
N ASP A 301 -20.07 18.31 50.58
CA ASP A 301 -19.19 17.38 49.85
C ASP A 301 -19.91 16.04 49.70
N LEU A 302 -19.99 15.53 48.46
CA LEU A 302 -20.74 14.31 48.18
C LEU A 302 -19.95 13.11 48.71
N TYR A 303 -20.51 12.30 49.61
CA TYR A 303 -19.89 11.08 50.16
C TYR A 303 -20.75 9.84 49.89
N ARG A 304 -20.13 8.77 49.38
CA ARG A 304 -20.77 7.46 49.22
C ARG A 304 -19.80 6.34 49.63
N GLU A 305 -20.21 5.51 50.58
CA GLU A 305 -19.53 4.24 50.83
C GLU A 305 -19.87 3.23 49.73
N VAL A 306 -18.88 2.46 49.30
CA VAL A 306 -19.00 1.58 48.15
C VAL A 306 -18.96 0.15 48.65
N ASN A 307 -20.04 -0.61 48.39
CA ASN A 307 -20.07 -2.03 48.70
C ASN A 307 -19.31 -2.84 47.62
N HIS A 308 -17.97 -2.75 47.64
CA HIS A 308 -17.10 -3.43 46.67
C HIS A 308 -15.76 -3.81 47.31
N PRO A 309 -15.21 -5.02 47.11
CA PRO A 309 -14.01 -5.49 47.82
C PRO A 309 -12.76 -4.62 47.61
N ALA A 310 -12.67 -3.89 46.49
CA ALA A 310 -11.56 -2.99 46.18
C ALA A 310 -11.78 -1.52 46.60
N PHE A 311 -13.03 -1.06 46.73
CA PHE A 311 -13.36 0.36 46.94
C PHE A 311 -14.05 0.54 48.27
N HIS A 312 -13.53 1.42 49.13
CA HIS A 312 -14.14 1.72 50.42
C HIS A 312 -15.15 2.87 50.32
N SER A 313 -14.77 3.99 49.68
CA SER A 313 -15.67 5.12 49.47
C SER A 313 -15.28 5.96 48.24
N ILE A 314 -16.24 6.70 47.72
CA ILE A 314 -16.04 7.76 46.72
C ILE A 314 -16.55 9.09 47.28
N ARG A 315 -15.79 10.16 47.04
CA ARG A 315 -16.12 11.53 47.42
C ARG A 315 -16.01 12.46 46.22
N ILE A 316 -16.83 13.51 46.16
CA ILE A 316 -16.65 14.62 45.21
C ILE A 316 -16.49 15.89 46.02
N VAL A 317 -15.30 16.51 45.94
CA VAL A 317 -14.90 17.68 46.72
C VAL A 317 -14.79 18.89 45.79
N LYS A 318 -15.28 20.05 46.22
CA LYS A 318 -15.03 21.31 45.50
C LYS A 318 -13.68 21.90 45.90
N CYS A 319 -12.86 22.25 44.91
CA CYS A 319 -11.52 22.79 45.12
C CYS A 319 -11.42 24.20 44.52
N GLU A 320 -11.00 25.17 45.33
CA GLU A 320 -10.94 26.58 44.93
C GLU A 320 -9.70 26.91 44.08
N LYS A 321 -8.61 26.13 44.20
CA LYS A 321 -7.39 26.27 43.41
C LYS A 321 -6.72 24.91 43.17
N ILE A 322 -6.91 24.33 41.99
CA ILE A 322 -6.05 23.25 41.47
C ILE A 322 -5.24 23.84 40.32
N GLN A 323 -3.92 23.63 40.30
CA GLN A 323 -3.08 24.02 39.18
C GLN A 323 -3.53 23.28 37.92
N HIS A 324 -3.86 24.01 36.86
CA HIS A 324 -4.29 23.46 35.56
C HIS A 324 -5.54 22.56 35.59
N ALA A 325 -6.59 22.89 36.36
CA ALA A 325 -7.88 22.17 36.27
C ALA A 325 -8.97 23.00 35.56
N ALA A 326 -9.68 22.36 34.62
CA ALA A 326 -10.85 22.94 33.94
C ALA A 326 -12.15 22.84 34.78
N SER A 327 -12.15 22.03 35.85
CA SER A 327 -13.27 21.85 36.77
C SER A 327 -12.88 22.23 38.21
N SER A 328 -13.82 22.84 38.94
CA SER A 328 -13.66 23.17 40.36
C SER A 328 -13.96 22.00 41.30
N THR A 329 -13.88 20.77 40.80
CA THR A 329 -14.28 19.54 41.51
C THR A 329 -13.27 18.41 41.29
N GLN A 330 -12.86 17.75 42.36
CA GLN A 330 -11.96 16.59 42.32
C GLN A 330 -12.66 15.35 42.87
N THR A 331 -12.52 14.22 42.18
CA THR A 331 -13.09 12.93 42.62
C THR A 331 -12.08 12.19 43.50
N ILE A 332 -12.42 11.86 44.74
CA ILE A 332 -11.54 11.15 45.65
C ILE A 332 -12.09 9.74 45.89
N VAL A 333 -11.35 8.70 45.51
CA VAL A 333 -11.71 7.30 45.79
C VAL A 333 -10.76 6.73 46.83
N THR A 334 -11.31 6.26 47.95
CA THR A 334 -10.56 5.53 48.98
C THR A 334 -10.62 4.05 48.66
N MET A 335 -9.47 3.41 48.52
CA MET A 335 -9.36 1.97 48.27
C MET A 335 -9.49 1.17 49.57
N SER A 336 -9.85 -0.11 49.44
CA SER A 336 -9.85 -1.06 50.54
C SER A 336 -8.44 -1.23 51.13
N LYS A 337 -8.35 -1.49 52.45
CA LYS A 337 -7.09 -1.75 53.17
C LYS A 337 -6.33 -2.99 52.64
N LEU A 338 -6.99 -3.84 51.86
CA LEU A 338 -6.39 -4.98 51.17
C LEU A 338 -5.41 -4.57 50.05
N ILE A 339 -5.53 -3.35 49.52
CA ILE A 339 -4.71 -2.86 48.41
C ILE A 339 -3.57 -2.01 48.96
N SER A 340 -2.35 -2.53 48.87
CA SER A 340 -1.15 -1.82 49.33
C SER A 340 -0.78 -0.66 48.40
N GLN A 341 -0.02 0.31 48.94
CA GLN A 341 0.49 1.45 48.15
C GLN A 341 1.42 1.00 47.00
N GLN A 342 2.13 -0.12 47.16
CA GLN A 342 3.00 -0.67 46.11
C GLN A 342 2.16 -1.29 44.99
N VAL A 343 1.12 -2.05 45.34
CA VAL A 343 0.17 -2.63 44.37
C VAL A 343 -0.53 -1.53 43.58
N MET A 344 -1.05 -0.49 44.24
CA MET A 344 -1.72 0.61 43.53
C MET A 344 -0.79 1.33 42.54
N ARG A 345 0.49 1.52 42.89
CA ARG A 345 1.49 2.09 41.97
C ARG A 345 1.70 1.20 40.74
N GLN A 346 1.82 -0.12 40.92
CA GLN A 346 1.96 -1.03 39.77
C GLN A 346 0.67 -1.11 38.94
N MET A 347 -0.51 -1.03 39.56
CA MET A 347 -1.78 -0.91 38.83
C MET A 347 -1.83 0.35 37.96
N LEU A 348 -1.36 1.51 38.47
CA LEU A 348 -1.30 2.75 37.67
C LEU A 348 -0.28 2.65 36.53
N ASN A 349 0.91 2.10 36.79
CA ASN A 349 1.90 1.82 35.74
C ASN A 349 1.31 0.92 34.63
N PHE A 350 0.61 -0.15 35.00
CA PHE A 350 -0.04 -1.05 34.05
C PHE A 350 -1.16 -0.35 33.27
N ILE A 351 -1.98 0.47 33.94
CA ILE A 351 -3.11 1.18 33.31
C ILE A 351 -2.66 2.23 32.30
N TYR A 352 -1.56 2.95 32.55
CA TYR A 352 -1.06 4.00 31.65
C TYR A 352 -0.09 3.47 30.59
N MET A 353 0.75 2.49 30.95
CA MET A 353 1.92 2.07 30.17
C MET A 353 1.90 0.59 29.75
N GLY A 354 0.95 -0.22 30.22
CA GLY A 354 0.93 -1.66 29.97
C GLY A 354 2.12 -2.42 30.60
N ALA A 355 2.73 -1.90 31.66
CA ALA A 355 3.93 -2.47 32.28
C ALA A 355 3.78 -2.73 33.79
N ILE A 356 4.40 -3.81 34.28
CA ILE A 356 4.53 -4.14 35.73
C ILE A 356 5.99 -4.47 36.01
N ASP A 357 6.56 -3.93 37.10
CA ASP A 357 7.93 -4.24 37.56
C ASP A 357 9.00 -4.17 36.44
N ASN A 358 8.92 -3.13 35.61
CA ASN A 358 9.74 -2.88 34.42
C ASN A 358 9.61 -3.91 33.26
N SER A 359 8.80 -4.96 33.43
CA SER A 359 8.38 -5.80 32.31
C SER A 359 7.29 -5.09 31.51
N VAL A 360 7.58 -4.79 30.23
CA VAL A 360 6.62 -4.20 29.29
C VAL A 360 5.82 -5.33 28.66
N PHE A 361 4.51 -5.38 28.91
CA PHE A 361 3.64 -6.26 28.15
C PHE A 361 3.30 -5.59 26.83
N GLN A 362 3.51 -6.28 25.71
CA GLN A 362 3.07 -5.85 24.38
C GLN A 362 1.54 -5.98 24.22
N GLN A 363 0.78 -5.40 25.15
CA GLN A 363 -0.65 -5.25 25.03
C GLN A 363 -0.93 -3.99 24.20
N PRO A 364 -1.65 -4.07 23.07
CA PRO A 364 -2.13 -2.87 22.41
C PRO A 364 -3.03 -2.09 23.37
N ILE A 365 -2.99 -0.77 23.25
CA ILE A 365 -3.89 0.17 23.91
C ILE A 365 -5.32 -0.38 23.82
N PRO A 366 -6.03 -0.63 24.94
CA PRO A 366 -7.28 -1.38 24.90
C PRO A 366 -8.25 -0.79 23.87
N PRO A 367 -8.83 -1.57 22.95
CA PRO A 367 -9.73 -1.04 21.91
C PRO A 367 -10.93 -0.27 22.50
N ARG A 368 -11.30 -0.59 23.76
CA ARG A 368 -12.24 0.16 24.61
C ARG A 368 -11.90 1.65 24.76
N LEU A 369 -10.64 2.09 24.69
CA LEU A 369 -10.26 3.52 24.78
C LEU A 369 -10.87 4.35 23.64
N ARG A 370 -11.00 3.78 22.44
CA ARG A 370 -11.67 4.47 21.33
C ARG A 370 -13.17 4.59 21.59
N GLU A 371 -13.82 3.45 21.83
CA GLU A 371 -15.27 3.35 22.04
C GLU A 371 -15.75 4.21 23.22
N MET A 372 -15.02 4.22 24.34
CA MET A 372 -15.50 4.83 25.58
C MET A 372 -15.24 6.35 25.66
N TYR A 373 -14.23 6.89 24.96
CA TYR A 373 -13.83 8.31 25.10
C TYR A 373 -14.02 9.14 23.85
N ILE A 374 -13.83 8.56 22.67
CA ILE A 374 -14.02 9.29 21.41
C ILE A 374 -15.49 9.26 21.01
N GLU A 375 -16.16 8.10 21.16
CA GLU A 375 -17.55 7.93 20.72
C GLU A 375 -18.56 8.35 21.79
N ARG A 376 -18.31 8.02 23.08
CA ARG A 376 -19.21 8.41 24.19
C ARG A 376 -18.83 9.72 24.90
N SER A 377 -17.68 10.33 24.58
CA SER A 377 -17.22 11.61 25.16
C SER A 377 -17.20 11.68 26.70
N LEU A 378 -17.05 10.55 27.39
CA LEU A 378 -17.15 10.47 28.85
C LEU A 378 -15.98 11.19 29.53
N PHE A 379 -16.30 12.11 30.45
CA PHE A 379 -15.36 12.95 31.22
C PHE A 379 -14.56 13.98 30.41
N ALA A 380 -14.98 14.28 29.17
CA ALA A 380 -14.37 15.34 28.37
C ALA A 380 -14.47 16.71 29.06
N ASP A 381 -13.36 17.46 29.05
CA ASP A 381 -13.18 18.75 29.72
C ASP A 381 -12.93 19.92 28.75
N VAL A 382 -12.93 19.63 27.44
CA VAL A 382 -12.83 20.62 26.36
C VAL A 382 -13.70 20.22 25.16
N ASN A 383 -14.36 21.22 24.58
CA ASN A 383 -15.10 21.12 23.34
C ASN A 383 -14.35 21.87 22.24
N PHE A 384 -14.24 21.27 21.05
CA PHE A 384 -13.75 21.93 19.84
C PHE A 384 -14.93 22.29 18.95
N ASP A 385 -15.02 23.55 18.58
CA ASP A 385 -15.98 24.12 17.63
C ASP A 385 -15.34 24.09 16.23
N LEU A 386 -15.89 23.24 15.37
CA LEU A 386 -15.37 22.83 14.06
C LEU A 386 -16.34 23.28 12.96
N ASP A 387 -15.91 23.24 11.70
CA ASP A 387 -16.67 23.83 10.58
C ASP A 387 -18.06 23.20 10.37
N ASP A 388 -18.23 21.93 10.75
CA ASP A 388 -19.44 21.10 10.60
C ASP A 388 -20.04 20.59 11.92
N GLY A 389 -19.50 20.97 13.09
CA GLY A 389 -20.07 20.59 14.38
C GLY A 389 -19.16 20.77 15.60
N ILE A 390 -19.50 20.13 16.72
CA ILE A 390 -18.72 20.19 17.96
C ILE A 390 -18.20 18.78 18.31
N GLN A 391 -16.90 18.67 18.56
CA GLN A 391 -16.25 17.43 19.02
C GLN A 391 -15.63 17.62 20.41
N MET A 392 -15.94 16.70 21.33
CA MET A 392 -15.42 16.74 22.70
C MET A 392 -14.09 15.97 22.81
N ALA A 393 -13.23 16.38 23.74
CA ALA A 393 -11.93 15.74 24.02
C ALA A 393 -11.45 15.99 25.47
N HIS A 394 -10.25 15.48 25.80
CA HIS A 394 -9.62 15.61 27.13
C HIS A 394 -8.31 16.40 27.02
N LYS A 395 -8.19 17.55 27.71
CA LYS A 395 -6.97 18.40 27.67
C LYS A 395 -5.72 17.59 28.06
N ALA A 396 -5.83 16.76 29.10
CA ALA A 396 -4.77 15.89 29.60
C ALA A 396 -4.02 15.09 28.51
N ILE A 397 -4.73 14.33 27.66
CA ILE A 397 -4.09 13.49 26.63
C ILE A 397 -3.63 14.33 25.41
N LEU A 398 -4.38 15.38 25.05
CA LEU A 398 -3.98 16.30 23.98
C LEU A 398 -2.63 16.95 24.31
N MET A 399 -2.45 17.42 25.55
CA MET A 399 -1.20 18.01 26.04
C MET A 399 -0.05 17.00 26.14
N ALA A 400 -0.34 15.73 26.45
CA ALA A 400 0.69 14.70 26.53
C ALA A 400 1.21 14.27 25.15
N ARG A 401 0.39 14.41 24.10
CA ARG A 401 0.61 13.83 22.76
C ARG A 401 0.78 14.87 21.63
N CYS A 402 0.61 16.15 21.92
CA CYS A 402 0.71 17.24 20.95
C CYS A 402 1.30 18.49 21.61
N ASP A 403 2.56 18.82 21.31
CA ASP A 403 3.23 20.00 21.87
C ASP A 403 2.57 21.34 21.50
N PRO A 404 2.06 21.56 20.27
CA PRO A 404 1.26 22.75 19.96
C PRO A 404 0.00 22.89 20.84
N MET A 405 -0.73 21.79 21.11
CA MET A 405 -1.87 21.82 22.03
C MET A 405 -1.44 21.96 23.48
N LYS A 406 -0.28 21.41 23.86
CA LYS A 406 0.34 21.62 25.18
C LYS A 406 0.61 23.10 25.43
N ALA A 407 1.20 23.81 24.46
CA ALA A 407 1.42 25.24 24.53
C ALA A 407 0.10 26.02 24.64
N MET A 408 -0.91 25.66 23.82
CA MET A 408 -2.25 26.27 23.84
C MET A 408 -2.98 26.13 25.20
N PHE A 409 -2.81 24.99 25.88
CA PHE A 409 -3.44 24.74 27.18
C PHE A 409 -2.61 25.19 28.39
N GLN A 410 -1.35 25.58 28.20
CA GLN A 410 -0.45 26.07 29.27
C GLN A 410 -0.30 27.61 29.24
N GLY A 411 0.31 28.17 30.29
CA GLY A 411 0.62 29.59 30.35
C GLY A 411 -0.61 30.50 30.42
N HIS A 412 -0.57 31.60 29.65
CA HIS A 412 -1.55 32.70 29.71
C HIS A 412 -2.43 32.82 28.45
N PHE A 413 -2.47 31.78 27.60
CA PHE A 413 -3.34 31.72 26.43
C PHE A 413 -4.82 31.67 26.85
N ARG A 414 -5.74 32.20 26.02
CA ARG A 414 -7.18 32.28 26.34
C ARG A 414 -7.79 30.87 26.43
N GLU A 415 -7.25 29.98 25.63
CA GLU A 415 -7.60 28.58 25.43
C GLU A 415 -7.33 27.71 26.68
N SER A 416 -6.41 28.14 27.56
CA SER A 416 -6.11 27.47 28.83
C SER A 416 -7.35 27.34 29.72
N THR A 417 -8.13 28.42 29.87
CA THR A 417 -9.35 28.50 30.68
C THR A 417 -10.63 28.32 29.88
N ALA A 418 -10.57 28.40 28.55
CA ALA A 418 -11.71 28.16 27.69
C ALA A 418 -12.25 26.72 27.81
N ARG A 419 -13.58 26.58 27.80
CA ARG A 419 -14.29 25.29 27.65
C ARG A 419 -14.60 24.94 26.20
N VAL A 420 -14.69 25.94 25.33
CA VAL A 420 -14.90 25.81 23.89
C VAL A 420 -13.73 26.48 23.18
N ILE A 421 -13.07 25.76 22.28
CA ILE A 421 -12.00 26.26 21.43
C ILE A 421 -12.47 26.21 19.98
N SER A 422 -12.47 27.36 19.30
CA SER A 422 -12.73 27.40 17.86
C SER A 422 -11.49 26.92 17.12
N PHE A 423 -11.66 26.01 16.16
CA PHE A 423 -10.57 25.39 15.42
C PHE A 423 -10.90 25.33 13.92
N PRO A 424 -10.97 26.52 13.25
CA PRO A 424 -11.52 26.65 11.90
C PRO A 424 -10.66 25.96 10.83
N GLY A 425 -11.31 25.64 9.71
CA GLY A 425 -10.70 24.94 8.58
C GLY A 425 -10.48 23.45 8.87
N VAL A 426 -11.29 22.86 9.74
CA VAL A 426 -11.18 21.45 10.15
C VAL A 426 -12.58 20.86 10.31
N SER A 427 -12.84 19.76 9.60
CA SER A 427 -14.08 18.98 9.73
C SER A 427 -14.05 18.02 10.94
N MET A 428 -15.23 17.65 11.45
CA MET A 428 -15.42 16.63 12.48
C MET A 428 -14.80 15.29 12.06
N TYR A 429 -14.87 14.93 10.77
CA TYR A 429 -14.20 13.73 10.24
C TYR A 429 -12.69 13.81 10.50
N THR A 430 -12.05 14.89 10.05
CA THR A 430 -10.61 15.08 10.13
C THR A 430 -10.14 15.17 11.58
N PHE A 431 -10.87 15.91 12.43
CA PHE A 431 -10.57 15.99 13.86
C PHE A 431 -10.78 14.65 14.58
N HIS A 432 -11.81 13.86 14.24
CA HIS A 432 -12.01 12.52 14.80
C HIS A 432 -10.87 11.56 14.44
N LYS A 433 -10.32 11.62 13.23
CA LYS A 433 -9.13 10.83 12.84
C LYS A 433 -7.89 11.24 13.64
N LEU A 434 -7.69 12.54 13.86
CA LEU A 434 -6.64 13.06 14.75
C LEU A 434 -6.82 12.56 16.20
N LEU A 435 -8.04 12.61 16.74
CA LEU A 435 -8.31 12.10 18.10
C LEU A 435 -8.05 10.60 18.22
N CYS A 436 -8.40 9.81 17.21
CA CYS A 436 -8.02 8.38 17.17
C CYS A 436 -6.50 8.22 17.32
N TYR A 437 -5.70 8.91 16.49
CA TYR A 437 -4.24 8.86 16.60
C TYR A 437 -3.69 9.31 17.97
N ILE A 438 -4.22 10.40 18.53
CA ILE A 438 -3.77 10.90 19.83
C ILE A 438 -3.97 9.86 20.94
N TYR A 439 -5.14 9.21 20.96
CA TYR A 439 -5.54 8.27 22.03
C TYR A 439 -5.03 6.84 21.80
N THR A 440 -4.84 6.40 20.56
CA THR A 440 -4.52 4.99 20.24
C THR A 440 -3.25 4.79 19.41
N ASP A 441 -2.48 5.86 19.14
CA ASP A 441 -1.28 5.89 18.28
C ASP A 441 -1.45 5.24 16.89
N THR A 442 -2.69 5.10 16.47
CA THR A 442 -3.11 4.34 15.29
C THR A 442 -4.19 5.10 14.57
N VAL A 443 -4.15 5.06 13.25
CA VAL A 443 -5.10 5.76 12.39
C VAL A 443 -6.04 4.71 11.78
N PRO A 444 -7.38 4.87 11.90
CA PRO A 444 -8.34 4.01 11.22
C PRO A 444 -8.26 4.22 9.70
N ALA A 445 -8.98 3.42 8.92
CA ALA A 445 -9.04 3.57 7.46
C ALA A 445 -9.37 5.03 7.04
N ILE A 446 -8.69 5.51 6.01
CA ILE A 446 -8.84 6.85 5.43
C ILE A 446 -9.22 6.67 3.96
N GLU A 447 -10.19 7.44 3.51
CA GLU A 447 -10.51 7.53 2.09
C GLU A 447 -9.45 8.39 1.40
N ALA A 448 -8.78 7.88 0.37
CA ALA A 448 -7.72 8.60 -0.32
C ALA A 448 -8.10 10.05 -0.77
N PRO A 449 -9.31 10.36 -1.26
CA PRO A 449 -9.71 11.74 -1.59
C PRO A 449 -9.79 12.70 -0.39
N ARG A 450 -9.90 12.19 0.85
CA ARG A 450 -10.07 12.97 2.08
C ARG A 450 -8.78 13.08 2.91
N CYS A 451 -7.66 12.57 2.41
CA CYS A 451 -6.42 12.56 3.18
C CYS A 451 -5.81 13.95 3.36
N LEU A 452 -6.05 14.88 2.43
CA LEU A 452 -5.42 16.20 2.41
C LEU A 452 -5.74 17.04 3.65
N GLU A 453 -7.00 17.09 4.09
CA GLU A 453 -7.41 17.79 5.33
C GLU A 453 -6.62 17.27 6.54
N LEU A 454 -6.40 15.96 6.62
CA LEU A 454 -5.70 15.32 7.73
C LEU A 454 -4.18 15.47 7.64
N LEU A 455 -3.61 15.49 6.43
CA LEU A 455 -2.20 15.80 6.20
C LEU A 455 -1.89 17.26 6.54
N GLU A 456 -2.72 18.21 6.10
CA GLU A 456 -2.62 19.62 6.47
C GLU A 456 -2.65 19.77 8.00
N LEU A 457 -3.65 19.16 8.66
CA LEU A 457 -3.80 19.26 10.11
C LEU A 457 -2.63 18.59 10.86
N ALA A 458 -2.16 17.42 10.40
CA ALA A 458 -1.02 16.73 11.01
C ALA A 458 0.26 17.57 10.89
N ASN A 459 0.51 18.19 9.73
CA ASN A 459 1.64 19.08 9.51
C ASN A 459 1.52 20.37 10.36
N ARG A 460 0.31 20.97 10.44
CA ARG A 460 -0.01 22.14 11.28
C ARG A 460 0.19 21.88 12.78
N LEU A 461 0.05 20.62 13.21
CA LEU A 461 0.30 20.16 14.59
C LEU A 461 1.68 19.49 14.77
N CYS A 462 2.56 19.56 13.76
CA CYS A 462 3.91 18.99 13.75
C CYS A 462 3.98 17.47 14.06
N MET A 463 2.95 16.72 13.67
CA MET A 463 2.82 15.28 13.94
C MET A 463 3.38 14.40 12.82
N ASN A 464 4.70 14.35 12.66
CA ASN A 464 5.37 13.60 11.57
C ASN A 464 4.97 12.11 11.51
N ARG A 465 4.84 11.42 12.66
CA ARG A 465 4.36 10.03 12.71
C ARG A 465 2.91 9.88 12.22
N LEU A 466 2.04 10.87 12.47
CA LEU A 466 0.68 10.86 11.93
C LEU A 466 0.71 11.01 10.41
N VAL A 467 1.55 11.90 9.86
CA VAL A 467 1.76 12.01 8.41
C VAL A 467 2.12 10.64 7.83
N ASN A 468 3.16 9.96 8.34
CA ASN A 468 3.56 8.65 7.79
C ASN A 468 2.50 7.55 7.93
N LEU A 469 1.68 7.58 8.99
CA LEU A 469 0.56 6.65 9.15
C LEU A 469 -0.58 6.95 8.15
N VAL A 470 -0.83 8.22 7.84
CA VAL A 470 -1.79 8.63 6.80
C VAL A 470 -1.29 8.19 5.42
N GLU A 471 -0.02 8.45 5.10
CA GLU A 471 0.61 8.01 3.85
C GLU A 471 0.44 6.51 3.62
N ALA A 472 0.83 5.69 4.60
CA ALA A 472 0.69 4.23 4.53
C ALA A 472 -0.76 3.79 4.33
N ARG A 473 -1.73 4.42 5.00
CA ARG A 473 -3.17 4.09 4.87
C ARG A 473 -3.77 4.51 3.54
N VAL A 474 -3.31 5.62 2.96
CA VAL A 474 -3.77 6.08 1.64
C VAL A 474 -3.20 5.20 0.53
N ILE A 475 -1.93 4.81 0.62
CA ILE A 475 -1.31 3.87 -0.33
C ILE A 475 -2.04 2.51 -0.30
N ASP A 476 -2.33 2.00 0.89
CA ASP A 476 -3.11 0.76 1.10
C ASP A 476 -4.51 0.84 0.43
N ASP A 477 -5.26 1.93 0.63
CA ASP A 477 -6.56 2.16 -0.03
C ASP A 477 -6.45 2.26 -1.56
N LEU A 478 -5.41 2.92 -2.08
CA LEU A 478 -5.17 3.07 -3.53
C LEU A 478 -4.73 1.76 -4.20
N GLN A 479 -3.88 0.97 -3.53
CA GLN A 479 -3.46 -0.37 -3.99
C GLN A 479 -4.66 -1.33 -4.05
N HIS A 480 -5.51 -1.34 -3.02
CA HIS A 480 -6.74 -2.16 -3.02
C HIS A 480 -7.73 -1.78 -4.13
N ARG A 481 -7.69 -0.53 -4.61
CA ARG A 481 -8.53 -0.01 -5.71
C ARG A 481 -7.94 -0.20 -7.11
N ASP A 482 -6.78 -0.86 -7.27
CA ASP A 482 -6.07 -0.96 -8.57
C ASP A 482 -6.83 -1.70 -9.70
N ARG A 483 -8.02 -2.24 -9.42
CA ARG A 483 -8.96 -2.68 -10.47
C ARG A 483 -9.44 -1.51 -11.35
N ASP A 484 -9.58 -0.31 -10.79
CA ASP A 484 -9.88 0.92 -11.53
C ASP A 484 -8.61 1.76 -11.69
N GLN A 485 -7.77 1.35 -12.65
CA GLN A 485 -6.48 1.99 -12.89
C GLN A 485 -6.59 3.45 -13.31
N ASP A 486 -7.70 3.85 -13.94
CA ASP A 486 -7.89 5.23 -14.42
C ASP A 486 -8.31 6.15 -13.27
N TYR A 487 -9.18 5.70 -12.35
CA TYR A 487 -9.45 6.40 -11.10
C TYR A 487 -8.19 6.60 -10.26
N VAL A 488 -7.38 5.56 -10.07
CA VAL A 488 -6.13 5.64 -9.28
C VAL A 488 -5.13 6.61 -9.92
N VAL A 489 -5.08 6.70 -11.26
CA VAL A 489 -4.22 7.66 -11.97
C VAL A 489 -4.71 9.10 -11.81
N GLU A 490 -5.98 9.40 -12.06
CA GLU A 490 -6.49 10.79 -11.91
C GLU A 490 -6.42 11.25 -10.44
N LEU A 491 -6.71 10.37 -9.47
CA LEU A 491 -6.56 10.69 -8.06
C LEU A 491 -5.08 10.93 -7.68
N SER A 492 -4.15 10.08 -8.14
CA SER A 492 -2.70 10.28 -7.90
C SER A 492 -2.19 11.59 -8.52
N LEU A 493 -2.71 12.00 -9.69
CA LEU A 493 -2.41 13.30 -10.29
C LEU A 493 -2.91 14.44 -9.40
N SER A 494 -4.15 14.36 -8.90
CA SER A 494 -4.73 15.41 -8.03
C SER A 494 -4.07 15.52 -6.66
N LEU A 495 -3.55 14.41 -6.12
CA LEU A 495 -2.89 14.37 -4.82
C LEU A 495 -1.44 14.86 -4.87
N LEU A 496 -0.72 14.65 -5.98
CA LEU A 496 0.75 14.76 -6.05
C LEU A 496 1.33 16.07 -5.50
N GLU A 497 0.72 17.22 -5.78
CA GLU A 497 1.27 18.51 -5.35
C GLU A 497 0.84 18.88 -3.93
N PRO A 498 -0.45 18.72 -3.53
CA PRO A 498 -0.85 18.84 -2.14
C PRO A 498 -0.08 17.95 -1.17
N VAL A 499 0.20 16.68 -1.51
CA VAL A 499 0.95 15.79 -0.60
C VAL A 499 2.41 16.24 -0.44
N LYS A 500 3.05 16.77 -1.50
CA LYS A 500 4.37 17.41 -1.40
C LYS A 500 4.33 18.66 -0.53
N LEU A 501 3.30 19.51 -0.67
CA LEU A 501 3.12 20.73 0.13
C LEU A 501 2.94 20.43 1.63
N HIS A 502 2.29 19.33 1.97
CA HIS A 502 2.05 18.90 3.36
C HIS A 502 3.11 17.92 3.90
N ASN A 503 4.30 17.85 3.27
CA ASN A 503 5.44 17.02 3.68
C ASN A 503 5.17 15.50 3.75
N ALA A 504 4.18 15.02 2.99
CA ALA A 504 3.88 13.60 2.82
C ALA A 504 4.74 13.00 1.69
N HIS A 505 6.04 12.85 1.98
CA HIS A 505 7.07 12.44 1.02
C HIS A 505 6.90 11.02 0.47
N GLY A 506 6.59 10.04 1.31
CA GLY A 506 6.38 8.65 0.89
C GLY A 506 5.15 8.48 -0.01
N LEU A 507 4.05 9.19 0.28
CA LEU A 507 2.88 9.24 -0.61
C LEU A 507 3.19 10.00 -1.90
N ALA A 508 3.98 11.08 -1.85
CA ALA A 508 4.44 11.77 -3.06
C ALA A 508 5.27 10.85 -3.96
N ASP A 509 6.25 10.15 -3.40
CA ASP A 509 7.13 9.22 -4.12
C ASP A 509 6.35 8.03 -4.69
N TRP A 510 5.37 7.51 -3.92
CA TRP A 510 4.46 6.47 -4.40
C TRP A 510 3.61 6.95 -5.58
N CYS A 511 3.02 8.15 -5.50
CA CYS A 511 2.29 8.75 -6.61
C CYS A 511 3.19 8.92 -7.84
N MET A 512 4.42 9.42 -7.69
CA MET A 512 5.39 9.54 -8.79
C MET A 512 5.69 8.17 -9.43
N TRP A 513 6.02 7.15 -8.63
CA TRP A 513 6.26 5.78 -9.10
C TRP A 513 5.06 5.20 -9.84
N ARG A 514 3.85 5.39 -9.30
CA ARG A 514 2.60 4.90 -9.88
C ARG A 514 2.32 5.57 -11.23
N LEU A 515 2.49 6.89 -11.31
CA LEU A 515 2.26 7.68 -12.52
C LEU A 515 3.30 7.37 -13.61
N CYS A 516 4.59 7.24 -13.25
CA CYS A 516 5.63 6.76 -14.16
C CYS A 516 5.30 5.37 -14.73
N GLY A 517 4.84 4.45 -13.88
CA GLY A 517 4.46 3.08 -14.27
C GLY A 517 3.19 2.99 -15.14
N ALA A 518 2.36 4.04 -15.17
CA ALA A 518 1.10 4.12 -15.90
C ALA A 518 1.07 5.26 -16.93
N TYR A 519 2.24 5.71 -17.40
CA TYR A 519 2.39 6.98 -18.13
C TYR A 519 1.51 7.12 -19.39
N ASP A 520 1.21 6.01 -20.09
CA ASP A 520 0.33 6.02 -21.27
C ASP A 520 -1.15 6.34 -20.92
N ARG A 521 -1.58 6.05 -19.68
CA ARG A 521 -2.87 6.51 -19.13
C ARG A 521 -2.76 7.99 -18.71
N VAL A 522 -1.67 8.35 -18.04
CA VAL A 522 -1.37 9.73 -17.61
C VAL A 522 -1.39 10.73 -18.77
N CYS A 523 -0.91 10.34 -19.96
CA CYS A 523 -0.98 11.16 -21.18
C CYS A 523 -2.41 11.48 -21.65
N ARG A 524 -3.40 10.69 -21.24
CA ARG A 524 -4.84 10.85 -21.58
C ARG A 524 -5.62 11.55 -20.46
N ALA A 525 -5.08 11.49 -19.24
CA ALA A 525 -5.66 12.08 -18.05
C ALA A 525 -5.70 13.61 -18.12
N ARG A 526 -6.70 14.23 -17.50
CA ARG A 526 -6.87 15.69 -17.51
C ARG A 526 -5.91 16.38 -16.53
N GLY A 527 -5.55 15.71 -15.43
CA GLY A 527 -4.68 16.27 -14.39
C GLY A 527 -3.25 16.61 -14.85
N LEU A 528 -2.69 15.90 -15.83
CA LEU A 528 -1.27 16.04 -16.24
C LEU A 528 -0.90 17.49 -16.63
N ARG A 529 -1.82 18.24 -17.24
CA ARG A 529 -1.56 19.63 -17.68
C ARG A 529 -1.55 20.64 -16.53
N GLN A 530 -2.12 20.28 -15.38
CA GLN A 530 -2.25 21.14 -14.21
C GLN A 530 -1.03 21.03 -13.29
N LEU A 531 -0.28 19.92 -13.38
CA LEU A 531 0.97 19.72 -12.65
C LEU A 531 2.06 20.73 -13.05
N HIS A 532 2.89 21.05 -12.06
CA HIS A 532 4.14 21.79 -12.18
C HIS A 532 5.04 21.22 -13.28
N PRO A 533 5.74 22.06 -14.07
CA PRO A 533 6.65 21.62 -15.13
C PRO A 533 7.62 20.51 -14.70
N ASP A 534 8.34 20.70 -13.60
CA ASP A 534 9.33 19.74 -13.09
C ASP A 534 8.72 18.34 -12.81
N ASN A 535 7.47 18.28 -12.31
CA ASN A 535 6.76 17.01 -12.10
C ASN A 535 6.45 16.35 -13.45
N ARG A 536 5.99 17.11 -14.44
CA ARG A 536 5.66 16.62 -15.78
C ARG A 536 6.90 16.12 -16.53
N ASP A 537 7.99 16.87 -16.44
CA ASP A 537 9.26 16.55 -17.08
C ASP A 537 9.83 15.27 -16.46
N TYR A 538 9.88 15.17 -15.12
CA TYR A 538 10.28 13.94 -14.42
C TYR A 538 9.43 12.73 -14.84
N LEU A 539 8.10 12.86 -14.88
CA LEU A 539 7.20 11.77 -15.30
C LEU A 539 7.50 11.34 -16.76
N SER A 540 7.84 12.29 -17.63
CA SER A 540 8.18 12.01 -19.03
C SER A 540 9.53 11.33 -19.21
N GLU A 541 10.52 11.67 -18.38
CA GLU A 541 11.87 11.09 -18.39
C GLU A 541 11.89 9.69 -17.76
N ASN A 542 11.15 9.51 -16.66
CA ASN A 542 11.15 8.29 -15.85
C ASN A 542 9.98 7.34 -16.18
N ARG A 543 9.26 7.58 -17.28
CA ARG A 543 8.14 6.73 -17.73
C ARG A 543 8.56 5.27 -17.90
N TRP A 544 7.64 4.37 -17.59
CA TRP A 544 7.75 2.95 -17.91
C TRP A 544 6.56 2.47 -18.75
N PRO A 545 6.77 1.75 -19.87
CA PRO A 545 8.07 1.45 -20.46
C PRO A 545 8.81 2.70 -20.98
N PRO A 546 10.16 2.70 -20.98
CA PRO A 546 10.95 3.82 -21.50
C PRO A 546 10.76 4.05 -23.00
N VAL A 547 10.98 5.29 -23.45
CA VAL A 547 10.80 5.69 -24.86
C VAL A 547 11.65 4.87 -25.82
N TRP A 548 12.89 4.51 -25.45
CA TRP A 548 13.76 3.70 -26.30
C TRP A 548 13.18 2.30 -26.54
N TYR A 549 12.62 1.67 -25.50
CA TYR A 549 12.03 0.33 -25.62
C TYR A 549 10.82 0.34 -26.58
N LEU A 550 10.00 1.39 -26.51
CA LEU A 550 8.82 1.52 -27.37
C LEU A 550 9.22 1.68 -28.85
N LYS A 551 10.26 2.47 -29.15
CA LYS A 551 10.80 2.59 -30.51
C LYS A 551 11.33 1.25 -31.05
N GLU A 552 12.06 0.50 -30.22
CA GLU A 552 12.58 -0.83 -30.56
C GLU A 552 11.44 -1.85 -30.76
N TYR A 553 10.40 -1.77 -29.93
CA TYR A 553 9.26 -2.69 -29.99
C TYR A 553 8.37 -2.42 -31.20
N ASP A 554 8.12 -1.15 -31.54
CA ASP A 554 7.44 -0.74 -32.78
C ASP A 554 8.20 -1.21 -34.02
N TYR A 555 9.55 -1.15 -33.98
CA TYR A 555 10.40 -1.69 -35.05
C TYR A 555 10.26 -3.22 -35.17
N TYR A 556 10.38 -3.94 -34.05
CA TYR A 556 10.19 -5.39 -34.02
C TYR A 556 8.82 -5.82 -34.57
N GLN A 557 7.74 -5.13 -34.17
CA GLN A 557 6.39 -5.40 -34.67
C GLN A 557 6.28 -5.20 -36.20
N LYS A 558 6.94 -4.20 -36.78
CA LYS A 558 6.99 -3.99 -38.24
C LYS A 558 7.67 -5.16 -38.94
N CYS A 559 8.84 -5.58 -38.47
CA CYS A 559 9.55 -6.73 -39.04
C CYS A 559 8.76 -8.04 -38.92
N CYS A 560 8.06 -8.28 -37.80
CA CYS A 560 7.16 -9.44 -37.67
C CYS A 560 6.01 -9.39 -38.69
N ASN A 561 5.41 -8.21 -38.88
CA ASN A 561 4.34 -8.02 -39.85
C ASN A 561 4.82 -8.24 -41.29
N GLU A 562 6.01 -7.77 -41.64
CA GLU A 562 6.67 -8.00 -42.94
C GLU A 562 6.91 -9.49 -43.19
N GLN A 563 7.58 -10.20 -42.28
CA GLN A 563 7.78 -11.65 -42.38
C GLN A 563 6.46 -12.42 -42.50
N SER A 564 5.39 -11.95 -41.85
CA SER A 564 4.06 -12.56 -41.95
C SER A 564 3.39 -12.37 -43.32
N LYS A 565 3.78 -11.33 -44.09
CA LYS A 565 3.32 -11.09 -45.47
C LYS A 565 4.10 -11.98 -46.43
N ASP A 566 5.43 -11.98 -46.35
CA ASP A 566 6.31 -12.86 -47.14
C ASP A 566 5.87 -14.34 -47.01
N ALA A 567 5.60 -14.79 -45.78
CA ALA A 567 5.15 -16.16 -45.52
C ALA A 567 3.74 -16.49 -46.06
N LYS A 568 2.92 -15.47 -46.36
CA LYS A 568 1.62 -15.63 -47.04
C LYS A 568 1.79 -15.62 -48.56
N GLU A 569 2.63 -14.76 -49.10
CA GLU A 569 2.91 -14.66 -50.55
C GLU A 569 3.68 -15.89 -51.09
N ILE A 570 4.56 -16.49 -50.28
CA ILE A 570 5.29 -17.72 -50.63
C ILE A 570 4.38 -18.97 -50.63
N ARG A 571 3.17 -18.90 -50.07
CA ARG A 571 2.15 -19.96 -50.20
C ARG A 571 1.34 -19.70 -51.47
N PRO A 572 1.49 -20.47 -52.56
CA PRO A 572 0.69 -20.24 -53.76
C PRO A 572 -0.79 -20.45 -53.46
N THR A 573 -1.61 -19.45 -53.77
CA THR A 573 -3.07 -19.56 -53.79
C THR A 573 -3.49 -20.53 -54.88
N THR A 574 -3.73 -21.80 -54.52
CA THR A 574 -4.46 -22.76 -55.35
C THR A 574 -5.94 -22.39 -55.42
N SER A 575 -6.24 -21.31 -56.14
CA SER A 575 -7.60 -20.90 -56.49
C SER A 575 -7.63 -20.18 -57.85
N LEU A 576 -7.13 -20.85 -58.89
CA LEU A 576 -7.44 -20.52 -60.28
C LEU A 576 -8.51 -21.47 -60.81
N GLN A 577 -9.78 -21.08 -60.68
CA GLN A 577 -10.80 -21.44 -61.66
C GLN A 577 -11.60 -20.19 -62.06
N THR A 578 -11.18 -19.68 -63.20
CA THR A 578 -11.88 -18.84 -64.18
C THR A 578 -13.40 -18.75 -64.06
N SER A 579 -13.88 -17.50 -64.12
CA SER A 579 -15.24 -17.16 -64.56
C SER A 579 -15.52 -17.69 -65.97
N GLN A 580 -16.67 -18.34 -66.16
CA GLN A 580 -17.47 -18.22 -67.38
C GLN A 580 -18.94 -18.54 -67.08
N GLN A 581 -19.84 -17.83 -67.75
CA GLN A 581 -21.30 -17.94 -67.62
C GLN A 581 -21.82 -19.18 -68.36
N THR A 582 -22.86 -19.84 -67.83
CA THR A 582 -24.15 -20.20 -68.50
C THR A 582 -24.89 -21.30 -67.71
N GLY A 583 -26.21 -21.38 -67.89
CA GLY A 583 -26.97 -22.62 -67.64
C GLY A 583 -27.56 -22.84 -66.24
N CYS A 584 -28.66 -22.16 -65.92
CA CYS A 584 -29.64 -22.66 -64.95
C CYS A 584 -30.44 -23.82 -65.57
N LEU A 585 -30.89 -24.81 -64.78
CA LEU A 585 -32.24 -25.43 -64.86
C LEU A 585 -32.44 -26.54 -63.79
N CYS A 586 -33.53 -26.44 -63.02
CA CYS A 586 -34.27 -27.54 -62.32
C CYS A 586 -33.58 -28.28 -61.14
N PHE A 587 -34.23 -28.68 -60.02
CA PHE A 587 -35.63 -28.61 -59.54
C PHE A 587 -35.71 -28.45 -57.99
N SER A 588 -36.88 -28.09 -57.47
CA SER A 588 -37.30 -27.94 -56.04
C SER A 588 -36.89 -29.10 -55.09
N SER A 589 -36.75 -28.94 -53.76
CA SER A 589 -37.76 -28.36 -52.83
C SER A 589 -37.22 -27.85 -51.47
N LYS A 590 -38.03 -26.98 -50.83
CA LYS A 590 -37.95 -26.41 -49.46
C LYS A 590 -38.73 -27.32 -48.46
N PRO A 591 -38.67 -27.19 -47.10
CA PRO A 591 -38.76 -25.89 -46.39
C PRO A 591 -38.15 -25.70 -44.97
N ARG A 592 -38.01 -24.41 -44.57
CA ARG A 592 -38.08 -23.83 -43.18
C ARG A 592 -36.93 -24.23 -42.22
N ARG A 593 -36.44 -23.43 -41.26
CA ARG A 593 -36.89 -22.22 -40.51
C ARG A 593 -35.63 -21.55 -39.86
N GLU A 594 -35.50 -20.28 -39.43
CA GLU A 594 -36.21 -18.98 -39.57
C GLU A 594 -35.20 -17.81 -39.26
N SER A 595 -35.66 -16.55 -39.28
CA SER A 595 -35.27 -15.30 -38.54
C SER A 595 -33.97 -15.18 -37.68
N ASP A 596 -33.30 -14.02 -37.56
CA ASP A 596 -33.41 -12.71 -38.27
C ASP A 596 -32.23 -11.76 -37.93
N SER A 597 -32.11 -10.69 -38.74
CA SER A 597 -31.51 -9.36 -38.43
C SER A 597 -30.12 -9.22 -37.76
N ALA A 598 -29.17 -8.70 -38.54
CA ALA A 598 -28.10 -7.83 -38.02
C ALA A 598 -28.66 -6.41 -37.70
N PRO A 599 -27.91 -5.51 -37.04
CA PRO A 599 -27.07 -4.63 -37.86
C PRO A 599 -25.71 -4.18 -37.27
N ASP A 600 -24.93 -3.63 -38.20
CA ASP A 600 -23.91 -2.58 -38.11
C ASP A 600 -22.49 -2.80 -37.55
N VAL A 601 -21.56 -2.25 -38.34
CA VAL A 601 -20.11 -2.36 -38.25
C VAL A 601 -19.53 -0.99 -37.89
N MET A 602 -19.20 -0.79 -36.62
CA MET A 602 -18.07 0.03 -36.20
C MET A 602 -17.74 -0.23 -34.71
N THR A 603 -16.49 -0.02 -34.31
CA THR A 603 -15.98 -0.16 -32.93
C THR A 603 -15.66 -1.60 -32.47
N ALA A 604 -14.63 -2.20 -33.06
CA ALA A 604 -14.00 -3.43 -32.54
C ALA A 604 -12.47 -3.44 -32.76
N LEU A 605 -11.77 -2.49 -32.14
CA LEU A 605 -10.32 -2.53 -31.92
C LEU A 605 -10.03 -2.30 -30.44
N CYS A 606 -8.97 -2.94 -29.93
CA CYS A 606 -8.51 -2.89 -28.53
C CYS A 606 -9.34 -3.68 -27.47
N ARG A 607 -9.67 -4.96 -27.72
CA ARG A 607 -9.82 -5.97 -26.64
C ARG A 607 -9.33 -7.36 -27.05
N THR A 608 -8.02 -7.59 -26.89
CA THR A 608 -7.43 -8.92 -26.70
C THR A 608 -6.27 -8.78 -25.72
N GLU A 609 -6.51 -9.12 -24.45
CA GLU A 609 -5.42 -9.37 -23.50
C GLU A 609 -4.70 -10.66 -23.92
N PRO A 610 -3.36 -10.73 -23.91
CA PRO A 610 -2.67 -12.00 -24.03
C PRO A 610 -2.89 -12.79 -22.72
N ALA A 611 -3.25 -14.08 -22.86
CA ALA A 611 -3.41 -14.97 -21.72
C ALA A 611 -2.13 -14.99 -20.85
N ALA A 612 -2.33 -15.02 -19.52
CA ALA A 612 -1.23 -15.04 -18.56
C ALA A 612 -0.34 -16.26 -18.78
N ILE A 613 0.90 -16.03 -19.20
CA ILE A 613 1.95 -17.05 -19.20
C ILE A 613 2.33 -17.27 -17.74
N THR A 614 2.11 -18.48 -17.23
CA THR A 614 2.52 -18.90 -15.90
C THR A 614 4.03 -18.79 -15.74
N ALA A 615 4.48 -18.12 -14.68
CA ALA A 615 5.90 -18.06 -14.35
C ALA A 615 6.43 -19.47 -14.04
N PRO A 616 7.66 -19.81 -14.45
CA PRO A 616 8.29 -21.07 -14.07
C PRO A 616 8.53 -21.10 -12.55
N PRO A 617 8.46 -22.28 -11.90
CA PRO A 617 8.67 -22.40 -10.47
C PRO A 617 10.10 -22.00 -10.08
N THR A 618 10.23 -21.32 -8.93
CA THR A 618 11.52 -20.99 -8.33
C THR A 618 12.32 -22.25 -8.00
N PRO A 619 13.64 -22.29 -8.27
CA PRO A 619 14.47 -23.44 -7.90
C PRO A 619 14.55 -23.60 -6.38
N ALA A 620 14.54 -24.85 -5.92
CA ALA A 620 14.67 -25.17 -4.50
C ALA A 620 16.05 -24.77 -3.94
N PRO A 621 16.14 -24.39 -2.65
CA PRO A 621 17.43 -24.08 -2.01
C PRO A 621 18.33 -25.33 -1.96
N PRO A 622 19.67 -25.16 -2.01
CA PRO A 622 20.60 -26.28 -1.91
C PRO A 622 20.52 -26.93 -0.51
N PRO A 623 20.75 -28.26 -0.40
CA PRO A 623 20.83 -28.92 0.90
C PRO A 623 22.02 -28.38 1.70
N ALA A 624 21.85 -28.29 3.02
CA ALA A 624 22.92 -27.90 3.93
C ALA A 624 24.09 -28.91 3.85
N PRO A 625 25.36 -28.45 4.00
CA PRO A 625 26.51 -29.36 4.05
C PRO A 625 26.46 -30.21 5.33
N LEU A 626 26.86 -31.48 5.19
CA LEU A 626 27.25 -32.36 6.28
C LEU A 626 28.68 -32.06 6.74
#